data_AF-A0A944RAK2-F1
#
_entry.id   AF-A0A944RAK2-F1
#
_cell.length_a   1.000
_cell.length_b   1.000
_cell.length_c   1.000
_cell.angle_alpha   90.00
_cell.angle_beta   90.00
_cell.angle_gamma   90.00
#
_symmetry.space_group_name_H-M   'P 1'
#
loop_
_entity.id
_entity.type
_entity.pdbx_description
1 polymer ?
#
loop_
_entity_poly.entity_id
_entity_poly.type
_entity_poly.pdbx_seq_one_letter_code
_entity_poly.pdbx_strand_id
1 'polypeptide(L)'
;MPLVYRIFIALLFVGLGWGISQGIIKIDLGRYQQQIVQLKEMVLNKLFSDEHKLVLPAIPKVKHNAKSTAGFTAAKVVKLQAKASPILQDKDRQQQMRQDNFHFVNELYQSVMENEPTGSELSQWMNVLDQGGSREGVYRALVLSNKYAGLENFDRTSSDQTIQFTRDFMGTYLDQQVESEQLEKVNSYSIKRIVVEQSLELIDTFNANNPKGDQLPRWYAIISTELASNYPNLWKRKLRGTTNPQIHLQWAKSVPEQELKSELIIKLHRLFNHLDGK
;
A
#
# COMPACT_ATOMS: atom_id res chain seq x y z
N MET A 1 -1.28 45.02 5.33
CA MET A 1 -0.90 43.69 5.84
C MET A 1 -1.67 42.62 5.09
N PRO A 2 -1.02 41.63 4.47
CA PRO A 2 -1.70 40.62 3.66
C PRO A 2 -2.47 39.59 4.50
N LEU A 3 -3.60 39.13 3.96
CA LEU A 3 -4.60 38.24 4.55
C LEU A 3 -4.03 36.96 5.19
N VAL A 4 -2.87 36.50 4.73
CA VAL A 4 -2.13 35.33 5.20
C VAL A 4 -1.74 35.46 6.68
N TYR A 5 -1.44 36.67 7.15
CA TYR A 5 -1.04 36.92 8.54
C TYR A 5 -2.20 36.79 9.53
N ARG A 6 -3.45 37.00 9.09
CA ARG A 6 -4.65 36.88 9.94
C ARG A 6 -5.03 35.42 10.21
N ILE A 7 -4.77 34.52 9.25
CA ILE A 7 -5.03 33.08 9.40
C ILE A 7 -4.01 32.44 10.34
N PHE A 8 -2.75 32.88 10.30
CA PHE A 8 -1.71 32.40 11.21
C PHE A 8 -1.96 32.79 12.68
N ILE A 9 -2.52 33.98 12.93
CA ILE A 9 -2.87 34.43 14.27
C ILE A 9 -4.09 33.67 14.82
N ALA A 10 -5.08 33.33 13.99
CA ALA A 10 -6.24 32.55 14.44
C ALA A 10 -5.88 31.11 14.89
N LEU A 11 -4.85 30.50 14.28
CA LEU A 11 -4.37 29.16 14.67
C LEU A 11 -3.54 29.16 15.96
N LEU A 12 -2.94 30.29 16.34
CA LEU A 12 -2.21 30.43 17.60
C LEU A 12 -3.14 30.59 18.82
N PHE A 13 -4.39 31.03 18.63
CA PHE A 13 -5.36 31.21 19.71
C PHE A 13 -6.13 29.94 20.13
N VAL A 14 -6.03 28.84 19.37
CA VAL A 14 -6.61 27.55 19.78
C VAL A 14 -5.71 26.81 20.79
N GLY A 15 -4.48 27.30 21.03
CA GLY A 15 -3.48 26.68 21.89
C GLY A 15 -3.42 27.15 23.34
N LEU A 16 -4.23 28.13 23.78
CA LEU A 16 -4.25 28.58 25.17
C LEU A 16 -5.67 28.50 25.71
N GLY A 17 -5.87 27.53 26.60
CA GLY A 17 -7.19 27.11 27.07
C GLY A 17 -7.93 28.16 27.89
N TRP A 18 -9.17 27.85 28.23
CA TRP A 18 -9.84 28.04 29.52
C TRP A 18 -11.13 27.21 29.48
N GLY A 19 -11.44 26.50 30.56
CA GLY A 19 -12.48 25.48 30.61
C GLY A 19 -13.91 26.05 30.67
N ILE A 20 -14.88 25.21 30.32
CA ILE A 20 -16.26 25.16 30.86
C ILE A 20 -16.85 23.76 30.54
N SER A 21 -17.31 23.11 31.62
CA SER A 21 -18.47 22.23 31.79
C SER A 21 -18.80 21.09 30.81
N GLN A 22 -18.76 19.87 31.39
CA GLN A 22 -19.64 18.70 31.19
C GLN A 22 -20.68 18.78 30.05
N GLY A 23 -20.34 18.16 28.93
CA GLY A 23 -21.26 17.73 27.89
C GLY A 23 -20.52 16.74 27.01
N ILE A 24 -20.91 15.47 27.06
CA ILE A 24 -20.27 14.40 26.27
C ILE A 24 -20.57 14.65 24.80
N ILE A 25 -19.71 15.41 24.13
CA ILE A 25 -19.63 15.42 22.68
C ILE A 25 -18.75 14.24 22.32
N LYS A 26 -19.35 13.11 21.91
CA LYS A 26 -18.62 12.07 21.18
C LYS A 26 -18.19 12.70 19.85
N ILE A 27 -16.98 13.25 19.83
CA ILE A 27 -16.33 13.75 18.63
C ILE A 27 -15.98 12.52 17.79
N ASP A 28 -16.67 12.36 16.66
CA ASP A 28 -16.39 11.32 15.66
C ASP A 28 -15.02 11.57 15.01
N LEU A 29 -13.96 11.09 15.66
CA LEU A 29 -12.57 11.25 15.27
C LEU A 29 -12.27 10.75 13.84
N GLY A 30 -13.07 9.81 13.31
CA GLY A 30 -12.94 9.31 11.93
C GLY A 30 -13.29 10.37 10.89
N ARG A 31 -14.36 11.15 11.13
CA ARG A 31 -14.69 12.33 10.30
C ARG A 31 -13.61 13.41 10.39
N TYR A 32 -13.02 13.63 11.56
CA TYR A 32 -11.95 14.62 11.71
C TYR A 32 -10.66 14.19 11.02
N GLN A 33 -10.29 12.91 11.02
CA GLN A 33 -9.14 12.43 10.25
C GLN A 33 -9.36 12.55 8.75
N GLN A 34 -10.55 12.20 8.25
CA GLN A 34 -10.90 12.41 6.84
C GLN A 34 -10.92 13.90 6.47
N GLN A 35 -11.43 14.78 7.34
CA GLN A 35 -11.42 16.22 7.13
C GLN A 35 -10.00 16.81 7.20
N ILE A 36 -9.13 16.31 8.09
CA ILE A 36 -7.72 16.72 8.19
C ILE A 36 -6.95 16.26 6.94
N VAL A 37 -7.20 15.04 6.44
CA VAL A 37 -6.65 14.57 5.17
C VAL A 37 -7.15 15.44 4.02
N GLN A 38 -8.44 15.74 3.96
CA GLN A 38 -9.03 16.61 2.93
C GLN A 38 -8.48 18.04 2.97
N LEU A 39 -8.31 18.63 4.16
CA LEU A 39 -7.74 19.96 4.34
C LEU A 39 -6.25 19.98 4.00
N LYS A 40 -5.49 18.96 4.40
CA LYS A 40 -4.08 18.79 4.01
C LYS A 40 -3.95 18.63 2.49
N GLU A 41 -4.82 17.85 1.86
CA GLU A 41 -4.85 17.66 0.40
C GLU A 41 -5.25 18.93 -0.35
N MET A 42 -6.22 19.70 0.14
CA MET A 42 -6.59 20.99 -0.43
C MET A 42 -5.45 22.00 -0.35
N VAL A 43 -4.77 22.05 0.80
CA VAL A 43 -3.59 22.90 1.00
C VAL A 43 -2.42 22.42 0.14
N LEU A 44 -2.21 21.11 0.01
CA LEU A 44 -1.18 20.52 -0.87
C LEU A 44 -1.44 20.84 -2.34
N ASN A 45 -2.66 20.60 -2.83
CA ASN A 45 -3.01 20.86 -4.22
C ASN A 45 -2.92 22.34 -4.57
N LYS A 46 -3.14 23.23 -3.60
CA LYS A 46 -2.96 24.67 -3.76
C LYS A 46 -1.51 25.14 -3.66
N LEU A 47 -0.64 24.36 -3.00
CA LEU A 47 0.80 24.67 -2.84
C LEU A 47 1.67 24.09 -3.96
N PHE A 48 1.23 23.01 -4.62
CA PHE A 48 2.03 22.26 -5.60
C PHE A 48 1.39 22.24 -6.99
N SER A 49 0.76 23.35 -7.39
CA SER A 49 0.09 23.50 -8.69
C SER A 49 1.03 23.57 -9.90
N ASP A 50 2.35 23.58 -9.70
CA ASP A 50 3.33 23.63 -10.79
C ASP A 50 4.32 22.45 -10.76
N GLU A 51 4.49 21.88 -11.94
CA GLU A 51 5.37 20.78 -12.38
C GLU A 51 6.57 20.44 -11.48
N HIS A 52 6.43 19.41 -10.65
CA HIS A 52 7.60 18.67 -10.15
C HIS A 52 7.44 17.22 -10.60
N LYS A 53 7.99 16.91 -11.79
CA LYS A 53 8.15 15.53 -12.24
C LYS A 53 9.07 14.82 -11.25
N LEU A 54 8.57 13.79 -10.57
CA LEU A 54 9.41 12.92 -9.76
C LEU A 54 10.31 12.10 -10.70
N VAL A 55 11.59 12.02 -10.37
CA VAL A 55 12.55 11.17 -11.08
C VAL A 55 12.60 9.80 -10.40
N LEU A 56 12.55 8.74 -11.21
CA LEU A 56 12.66 7.37 -10.73
C LEU A 56 14.01 7.20 -10.00
N PRO A 57 14.02 6.76 -8.73
CA PRO A 57 15.26 6.52 -8.03
C PRO A 57 16.01 5.35 -8.67
N ALA A 58 17.33 5.31 -8.49
CA ALA A 58 18.13 4.17 -8.93
C ALA A 58 17.60 2.86 -8.30
N ILE A 59 17.33 1.87 -9.15
CA ILE A 59 16.83 0.56 -8.72
C ILE A 59 17.99 -0.21 -8.05
N PRO A 60 17.86 -0.58 -6.77
CA PRO A 60 18.90 -1.33 -6.09
C PRO A 60 18.97 -2.77 -6.60
N LYS A 61 20.18 -3.34 -6.66
CA LYS A 61 20.36 -4.74 -7.00
C LYS A 61 19.79 -5.63 -5.90
N VAL A 62 18.77 -6.42 -6.23
CA VAL A 62 18.20 -7.43 -5.35
C VAL A 62 19.25 -8.54 -5.16
N LYS A 63 19.73 -8.71 -3.92
CA LYS A 63 20.60 -9.84 -3.59
C LYS A 63 19.71 -11.07 -3.40
N HIS A 64 19.64 -11.95 -4.38
CA HIS A 64 18.96 -13.24 -4.22
C HIS A 64 19.62 -14.02 -3.09
N ASN A 65 18.99 -14.01 -1.92
CA ASN A 65 19.33 -14.93 -0.85
C ASN A 65 18.44 -16.16 -1.02
N ALA A 66 19.02 -17.28 -1.46
CA ALA A 66 18.36 -18.59 -1.52
C ALA A 66 17.84 -19.09 -0.15
N LYS A 67 18.07 -18.32 0.92
CA LYS A 67 17.45 -18.45 2.24
C LYS A 67 16.68 -17.20 2.65
N SER A 68 15.82 -16.64 1.80
CA SER A 68 14.76 -15.72 2.25
C SER A 68 13.62 -16.45 2.98
N THR A 69 14.00 -17.33 3.90
CA THR A 69 13.29 -17.57 5.16
C THR A 69 14.09 -16.91 6.28
N ALA A 70 14.68 -15.75 6.00
CA ALA A 70 15.59 -15.03 6.89
C ALA A 70 14.82 -14.42 8.08
N GLY A 71 14.43 -15.30 9.00
CA GLY A 71 14.41 -15.04 10.42
C GLY A 71 13.26 -14.20 10.92
N PHE A 72 12.04 -14.75 10.88
CA PHE A 72 11.15 -14.61 12.04
C PHE A 72 11.75 -15.40 13.22
N THR A 73 12.91 -14.98 13.73
CA THR A 73 13.31 -15.41 15.06
C THR A 73 12.49 -14.61 16.05
N ALA A 74 11.85 -15.30 17.00
CA ALA A 74 11.10 -14.68 18.09
C ALA A 74 11.89 -13.54 18.79
N ALA A 75 13.23 -13.62 18.78
CA ALA A 75 14.13 -12.58 19.27
C ALA A 75 14.05 -11.23 18.52
N LYS A 76 13.71 -11.20 17.22
CA LYS A 76 13.56 -9.96 16.44
C LYS A 76 12.18 -9.33 16.66
N VAL A 77 11.14 -10.16 16.85
CA VAL A 77 9.77 -9.74 17.23
C VAL A 77 9.78 -9.12 18.63
N VAL A 78 10.46 -9.74 19.60
CA VAL A 78 10.59 -9.23 20.98
C VAL A 78 11.39 -7.91 21.02
N LYS A 79 12.42 -7.75 20.18
CA LYS A 79 13.20 -6.49 20.10
C LYS A 79 12.45 -5.35 19.40
N LEU A 80 11.53 -5.65 18.47
CA LEU A 80 10.61 -4.66 17.88
C LEU A 80 9.51 -4.26 18.87
N GLN A 81 9.02 -5.19 19.68
CA GLN A 81 8.07 -4.93 20.77
C GLN A 81 8.68 -4.05 21.89
N ALA A 82 9.97 -4.23 22.22
CA ALA A 82 10.64 -3.43 23.25
C ALA A 82 10.95 -1.98 22.82
N LYS A 83 10.90 -1.67 21.51
CA LYS A 83 11.04 -0.31 20.97
C LYS A 83 9.70 0.34 20.60
N ALA A 84 8.59 -0.38 20.70
CA ALA A 84 7.28 0.23 20.75
C ALA A 84 7.14 0.92 22.12
N SER A 85 7.36 2.23 22.14
CA SER A 85 6.97 3.13 23.23
C SER A 85 5.58 2.78 23.79
N PRO A 86 5.27 3.12 25.05
CA PRO A 86 4.01 2.75 25.70
C PRO A 86 2.83 3.42 24.98
N ILE A 87 2.32 2.77 23.95
CA ILE A 87 1.09 3.11 23.24
C ILE A 87 0.18 1.87 23.17
N LEU A 88 0.28 1.03 24.20
CA LEU A 88 -0.67 -0.02 24.49
C LEU A 88 -1.69 0.53 25.49
N GLN A 89 -2.62 1.38 25.03
CA GLN A 89 -3.82 1.74 25.82
C GLN A 89 -4.92 2.54 25.11
N ASP A 90 -4.81 2.84 23.80
CA ASP A 90 -5.87 3.57 23.10
C ASP A 90 -6.83 2.60 22.39
N LYS A 91 -7.98 2.33 23.02
CA LYS A 91 -9.02 1.44 22.46
C LYS A 91 -9.49 1.91 21.09
N ASP A 92 -9.50 3.21 20.83
CA ASP A 92 -9.97 3.78 19.57
C ASP A 92 -8.98 3.46 18.44
N ARG A 93 -7.67 3.53 18.74
CA ARG A 93 -6.63 3.11 17.78
C ARG A 93 -6.71 1.62 17.45
N GLN A 94 -6.93 0.78 18.46
CA GLN A 94 -7.05 -0.67 18.26
C GLN A 94 -8.29 -1.01 17.41
N GLN A 95 -9.41 -0.31 17.65
CA GLN A 95 -10.62 -0.48 16.86
C GLN A 95 -10.40 -0.03 15.41
N GLN A 96 -9.73 1.10 15.18
CA GLN A 96 -9.42 1.57 13.84
C GLN A 96 -8.51 0.58 13.09
N MET A 97 -7.44 0.10 13.72
CA MET A 97 -6.54 -0.89 13.13
C MET A 97 -7.28 -2.18 12.75
N ARG A 98 -8.17 -2.65 13.62
CA ARG A 98 -9.01 -3.82 13.34
C ARG A 98 -9.93 -3.58 12.15
N GLN A 99 -10.52 -2.39 12.02
CA GLN A 99 -11.35 -2.03 10.87
C GLN A 99 -10.53 -1.94 9.57
N ASP A 100 -9.35 -1.35 9.62
CA ASP A 100 -8.46 -1.26 8.46
C ASP A 100 -8.01 -2.65 7.99
N ASN A 101 -7.69 -3.54 8.94
CA ASN A 101 -7.38 -4.94 8.66
C ASN A 101 -8.56 -5.68 8.05
N PHE A 102 -9.78 -5.46 8.55
CA PHE A 102 -10.98 -6.04 7.95
C PHE A 102 -11.15 -5.57 6.49
N HIS A 103 -11.03 -4.28 6.23
CA HIS A 103 -11.13 -3.74 4.86
C HIS A 103 -10.02 -4.27 3.95
N PHE A 104 -8.80 -4.38 4.48
CA PHE A 104 -7.68 -4.96 3.77
C PHE A 104 -7.95 -6.42 3.37
N VAL A 105 -8.38 -7.29 4.30
CA VAL A 105 -8.59 -8.72 3.99
C VAL A 105 -9.67 -8.90 2.91
N ASN A 106 -10.79 -8.17 2.99
CA ASN A 106 -11.83 -8.23 1.97
C ASN A 106 -11.29 -7.77 0.59
N GLU A 107 -10.60 -6.64 0.56
CA GLU A 107 -10.04 -6.10 -0.69
C GLU A 107 -8.94 -7.00 -1.28
N LEU A 108 -8.16 -7.66 -0.42
CA LEU A 108 -7.16 -8.64 -0.80
C LEU A 108 -7.80 -9.86 -1.45
N TYR A 109 -8.87 -10.40 -0.86
CA TYR A 109 -9.60 -11.53 -1.44
C TYR A 109 -10.20 -11.19 -2.80
N GLN A 110 -10.88 -10.05 -2.90
CA GLN A 110 -11.47 -9.59 -4.16
C GLN A 110 -10.42 -9.39 -5.27
N SER A 111 -9.23 -8.91 -4.92
CA SER A 111 -8.17 -8.63 -5.90
C SER A 111 -7.33 -9.86 -6.24
N VAL A 112 -6.93 -10.66 -5.26
CA VAL A 112 -6.02 -11.81 -5.45
C VAL A 112 -6.77 -13.08 -5.83
N MET A 113 -7.91 -13.33 -5.18
CA MET A 113 -8.68 -14.57 -5.36
C MET A 113 -9.88 -14.38 -6.30
N GLU A 114 -10.15 -13.15 -6.74
CA GLU A 114 -11.33 -12.78 -7.54
C GLU A 114 -12.66 -13.25 -6.91
N ASN A 115 -12.70 -13.33 -5.57
CA ASN A 115 -13.87 -13.80 -4.82
C ASN A 115 -13.87 -13.20 -3.41
N GLU A 116 -15.02 -13.21 -2.74
CA GLU A 116 -15.13 -12.81 -1.34
C GLU A 116 -14.56 -13.87 -0.40
N PRO A 117 -13.99 -13.47 0.76
CA PRO A 117 -13.64 -14.43 1.79
C PRO A 117 -14.91 -15.01 2.42
N THR A 118 -14.89 -16.31 2.72
CA THR A 118 -15.90 -16.89 3.62
C THR A 118 -15.77 -16.29 5.03
N GLY A 119 -16.83 -16.38 5.83
CA GLY A 119 -16.79 -15.92 7.23
C GLY A 119 -15.65 -16.56 8.04
N SER A 120 -15.38 -17.85 7.80
CA SER A 120 -14.27 -18.57 8.45
C SER A 120 -12.90 -18.06 8.00
N GLU A 121 -12.70 -17.86 6.69
CA GLU A 121 -11.44 -17.33 6.15
C GLU A 121 -11.17 -15.91 6.70
N LEU A 122 -12.19 -15.06 6.72
CA LEU A 122 -12.10 -13.71 7.26
C LEU A 122 -11.73 -13.72 8.75
N SER A 123 -12.43 -14.50 9.57
CA SER A 123 -12.13 -14.63 11.00
C SER A 123 -10.71 -15.16 11.24
N GLN A 124 -10.26 -16.14 10.45
CA GLN A 124 -8.90 -16.68 10.55
C GLN A 124 -7.85 -15.58 10.30
N TRP A 125 -7.97 -14.81 9.22
CA TRP A 125 -7.00 -13.76 8.92
C TRP A 125 -7.03 -12.60 9.90
N MET A 126 -8.22 -12.24 10.39
CA MET A 126 -8.33 -11.25 11.45
C MET A 126 -7.60 -11.70 12.72
N ASN A 127 -7.74 -12.96 13.13
CA ASN A 127 -6.99 -13.51 14.27
C ASN A 127 -5.48 -13.47 14.06
N VAL A 128 -4.99 -13.78 12.85
CA VAL A 128 -3.55 -13.69 12.51
C VAL A 128 -3.06 -12.25 12.65
N LEU A 129 -3.80 -11.28 12.11
CA LEU A 129 -3.43 -9.86 12.16
C LEU A 129 -3.50 -9.30 13.60
N ASP A 130 -4.49 -9.72 14.39
CA ASP A 130 -4.63 -9.36 15.80
C ASP A 130 -3.46 -9.89 16.66
N GLN A 131 -2.87 -11.02 16.27
CA GLN A 131 -1.70 -11.62 16.93
C GLN A 131 -0.37 -11.05 16.45
N GLY A 132 -0.40 -10.00 15.60
CA GLY A 132 0.80 -9.33 15.10
C GLY A 132 1.35 -9.92 13.79
N GLY A 133 0.57 -10.72 13.07
CA GLY A 133 0.87 -11.10 11.70
C GLY A 133 0.89 -9.89 10.76
N SER A 134 1.67 -9.96 9.68
CA SER A 134 1.75 -8.89 8.69
C SER A 134 0.76 -9.09 7.55
N ARG A 135 0.29 -7.99 6.95
CA ARG A 135 -0.53 -8.00 5.74
C ARG A 135 0.14 -8.69 4.55
N GLU A 136 1.45 -8.50 4.40
CA GLU A 136 2.29 -9.23 3.45
C GLU A 136 2.30 -10.74 3.73
N GLY A 137 2.37 -11.14 5.00
CA GLY A 137 2.29 -12.54 5.40
C GLY A 137 0.94 -13.18 5.05
N VAL A 138 -0.16 -12.44 5.24
CA VAL A 138 -1.51 -12.87 4.81
C VAL A 138 -1.56 -13.03 3.29
N TYR A 139 -1.05 -12.06 2.53
CA TYR A 139 -0.95 -12.15 1.07
C TYR A 139 -0.16 -13.38 0.62
N ARG A 140 1.06 -13.58 1.14
CA ARG A 140 1.89 -14.75 0.82
C ARG A 140 1.19 -16.07 1.15
N ALA A 141 0.51 -16.14 2.28
CA ALA A 141 -0.24 -17.33 2.65
C ALA A 141 -1.38 -17.64 1.67
N LEU A 142 -2.03 -16.61 1.09
CA LEU A 142 -3.05 -16.80 0.05
C LEU A 142 -2.43 -17.31 -1.25
N VAL A 143 -1.40 -16.63 -1.77
CA VAL A 143 -0.82 -16.98 -3.09
C VAL A 143 0.00 -18.27 -3.08
N LEU A 144 0.40 -18.76 -1.90
CA LEU A 144 1.03 -20.07 -1.71
C LEU A 144 0.03 -21.17 -1.32
N SER A 145 -1.27 -20.86 -1.23
CA SER A 145 -2.30 -21.84 -0.87
C SER A 145 -2.61 -22.78 -2.03
N ASN A 146 -3.08 -23.99 -1.70
CA ASN A 146 -3.59 -24.93 -2.71
C ASN A 146 -4.74 -24.34 -3.55
N LYS A 147 -5.53 -23.43 -2.97
CA LYS A 147 -6.63 -22.75 -3.67
C LYS A 147 -6.08 -21.84 -4.76
N TYR A 148 -5.02 -21.07 -4.48
CA TYR A 148 -4.35 -20.23 -5.48
C TYR A 148 -3.55 -21.07 -6.50
N ALA A 149 -2.87 -22.12 -6.06
CA ALA A 149 -2.21 -23.06 -6.98
C ALA A 149 -3.20 -23.68 -7.98
N GLY A 150 -4.45 -23.93 -7.56
CA GLY A 150 -5.53 -24.29 -8.48
C GLY A 150 -5.76 -23.26 -9.58
N LEU A 151 -5.75 -21.96 -9.24
CA LEU A 151 -5.89 -20.85 -10.19
C LEU A 151 -4.73 -20.78 -11.19
N GLU A 152 -3.49 -21.03 -10.73
CA GLU A 152 -2.29 -21.07 -11.57
C GLU A 152 -2.27 -22.26 -12.55
N ASN A 153 -2.91 -23.37 -12.18
CA ASN A 153 -2.94 -24.59 -13.00
C ASN A 153 -4.04 -24.60 -14.08
N PHE A 154 -5.00 -23.67 -14.04
CA PHE A 154 -5.98 -23.57 -15.11
C PHE A 154 -5.33 -23.04 -16.40
N ASP A 155 -5.80 -23.52 -17.55
CA ASP A 155 -5.37 -23.01 -18.86
C ASP A 155 -6.02 -21.63 -19.10
N ARG A 156 -5.38 -20.61 -18.52
CA ARG A 156 -5.70 -19.19 -18.72
C ARG A 156 -4.46 -18.50 -19.21
N THR A 157 -4.35 -18.40 -20.53
CA THR A 157 -3.32 -17.58 -21.16
C THR A 157 -3.52 -16.13 -20.75
N SER A 158 -2.38 -15.45 -20.57
CA SER A 158 -2.38 -14.03 -20.22
C SER A 158 -2.82 -13.19 -21.42
N SER A 159 -3.58 -12.12 -21.19
CA SER A 159 -3.96 -11.20 -22.27
C SER A 159 -2.73 -10.46 -22.81
N ASP A 160 -2.79 -9.99 -24.07
CA ASP A 160 -1.74 -9.15 -24.66
C ASP A 160 -1.47 -7.90 -23.79
N GLN A 161 -2.52 -7.34 -23.19
CA GLN A 161 -2.41 -6.21 -22.28
C GLN A 161 -1.65 -6.56 -20.99
N THR A 162 -1.92 -7.73 -20.40
CA THR A 162 -1.20 -8.25 -19.24
C THR A 162 0.27 -8.52 -19.57
N ILE A 163 0.56 -9.07 -20.74
CA ILE A 163 1.93 -9.34 -21.20
C ILE A 163 2.69 -8.02 -21.42
N GLN A 164 2.08 -7.06 -22.12
CA GLN A 164 2.68 -5.75 -22.38
C GLN A 164 2.95 -5.01 -21.06
N PHE A 165 1.95 -4.92 -20.19
CA PHE A 165 2.11 -4.27 -18.88
C PHE A 165 3.20 -4.93 -18.05
N THR A 166 3.25 -6.26 -18.01
CA THR A 166 4.30 -7.00 -17.29
C THR A 166 5.68 -6.63 -17.80
N ARG A 167 5.89 -6.64 -19.11
CA ARG A 167 7.19 -6.29 -19.71
C ARG A 167 7.59 -4.85 -19.35
N ASP A 168 6.69 -3.90 -19.55
CA ASP A 168 6.96 -2.48 -19.30
C ASP A 168 7.22 -2.24 -17.81
N PHE A 169 6.43 -2.86 -16.94
CA PHE A 169 6.57 -2.73 -15.50
C PHE A 169 7.87 -3.34 -14.98
N MET A 170 8.18 -4.59 -15.37
CA MET A 170 9.40 -5.26 -14.94
C MET A 170 10.65 -4.56 -15.47
N GLY A 171 10.65 -4.14 -16.73
CA GLY A 171 11.77 -3.43 -17.35
C GLY A 171 12.01 -2.06 -16.70
N THR A 172 10.94 -1.30 -16.43
CA THR A 172 11.05 0.07 -15.91
C THR A 172 11.28 0.12 -14.41
N TYR A 173 10.53 -0.68 -13.64
CA TYR A 173 10.45 -0.52 -12.19
C TYR A 173 11.25 -1.54 -11.41
N LEU A 174 11.58 -2.68 -12.02
CA LEU A 174 12.34 -3.75 -11.40
C LEU A 174 13.73 -3.94 -12.03
N ASP A 175 14.04 -3.23 -13.13
CA ASP A 175 15.26 -3.40 -13.93
C ASP A 175 15.43 -4.86 -14.40
N GLN A 176 14.32 -5.48 -14.82
CA GLN A 176 14.25 -6.86 -15.27
C GLN A 176 13.65 -6.96 -16.67
N GLN A 177 14.45 -7.45 -17.62
CA GLN A 177 14.00 -7.70 -18.99
C GLN A 177 13.34 -9.08 -19.06
N VAL A 178 12.16 -9.15 -19.69
CA VAL A 178 11.41 -10.39 -19.90
C VAL A 178 10.89 -10.43 -21.33
N GLU A 179 11.04 -11.59 -21.97
CA GLU A 179 10.58 -11.80 -23.34
C GLU A 179 9.08 -12.15 -23.38
N SER A 180 8.33 -11.60 -24.34
CA SER A 180 6.89 -11.90 -24.50
C SER A 180 6.62 -13.38 -24.66
N GLU A 181 7.44 -14.08 -25.43
CA GLU A 181 7.26 -15.51 -25.71
C GLU A 181 7.29 -16.35 -24.42
N GLN A 182 8.01 -15.90 -23.40
CA GLN A 182 8.04 -16.54 -22.09
C GLN A 182 6.74 -16.26 -21.34
N LEU A 183 6.24 -15.03 -21.37
CA LEU A 183 5.01 -14.61 -20.68
C LEU A 183 3.75 -15.23 -21.29
N GLU A 184 3.72 -15.44 -22.61
CA GLU A 184 2.62 -16.10 -23.31
C GLU A 184 2.36 -17.53 -22.81
N LYS A 185 3.41 -18.20 -22.31
CA LYS A 185 3.35 -19.58 -21.79
C LYS A 185 3.00 -19.63 -20.29
N VAL A 186 2.85 -18.48 -19.64
CA VAL A 186 2.63 -18.39 -18.19
C VAL A 186 1.20 -17.98 -17.91
N ASN A 187 0.58 -18.70 -16.96
CA ASN A 187 -0.77 -18.39 -16.47
C ASN A 187 -0.82 -16.98 -15.85
N SER A 188 -1.90 -16.24 -16.08
CA SER A 188 -2.03 -14.86 -15.59
C SER A 188 -1.89 -14.74 -14.06
N TYR A 189 -2.43 -15.66 -13.25
CA TYR A 189 -2.24 -15.65 -11.80
C TYR A 189 -0.77 -15.83 -11.39
N SER A 190 -0.01 -16.58 -12.17
CA SER A 190 1.44 -16.71 -11.96
C SER A 190 2.16 -15.41 -12.28
N ILE A 191 1.80 -14.73 -13.38
CA ILE A 191 2.34 -13.40 -13.70
C ILE A 191 2.02 -12.41 -12.56
N LYS A 192 0.75 -12.33 -12.14
CA LYS A 192 0.29 -11.48 -11.01
C LYS A 192 1.15 -11.70 -9.77
N ARG A 193 1.34 -12.96 -9.38
CA ARG A 193 2.13 -13.35 -8.20
C ARG A 193 3.60 -12.96 -8.35
N ILE A 194 4.22 -13.27 -9.48
CA ILE A 194 5.64 -13.00 -9.75
C ILE A 194 5.92 -11.50 -9.67
N VAL A 195 5.16 -10.69 -10.40
CA VAL A 195 5.37 -9.22 -10.45
C VAL A 195 5.21 -8.61 -9.06
N VAL A 196 4.21 -9.05 -8.29
CA VAL A 196 3.99 -8.56 -6.93
C VAL A 196 5.10 -9.01 -5.98
N GLU A 197 5.49 -10.29 -5.97
CA GLU A 197 6.56 -10.77 -5.09
C GLU A 197 7.90 -10.07 -5.37
N GLN A 198 8.27 -9.90 -6.64
CA GLN A 198 9.50 -9.18 -6.99
C GLN A 198 9.42 -7.69 -6.61
N SER A 199 8.24 -7.08 -6.71
CA SER A 199 8.03 -5.72 -6.21
C SER A 199 8.21 -5.63 -4.69
N LEU A 200 7.73 -6.63 -3.94
CA LEU A 200 7.89 -6.70 -2.48
C LEU A 200 9.36 -6.90 -2.10
N GLU A 201 10.09 -7.76 -2.81
CA GLU A 201 11.53 -7.94 -2.63
C GLU A 201 12.32 -6.65 -2.90
N LEU A 202 11.89 -5.88 -3.90
CA LEU A 202 12.49 -4.58 -4.20
C LEU A 202 12.22 -3.57 -3.09
N ILE A 203 11.01 -3.53 -2.54
CA ILE A 203 10.67 -2.71 -1.37
C ILE A 203 11.58 -3.05 -0.19
N ASP A 204 11.74 -4.34 0.12
CA ASP A 204 12.63 -4.81 1.18
C ASP A 204 14.08 -4.35 0.93
N THR A 205 14.52 -4.40 -0.32
CA THR A 205 15.87 -4.00 -0.73
C THR A 205 16.07 -2.48 -0.57
N PHE A 206 15.10 -1.66 -0.98
CA PHE A 206 15.16 -0.22 -0.75
C PHE A 206 15.24 0.10 0.74
N ASN A 207 14.39 -0.54 1.54
CA ASN A 207 14.34 -0.30 2.98
C ASN A 207 15.64 -0.77 3.67
N ALA A 208 16.21 -1.90 3.26
CA ALA A 208 17.48 -2.38 3.80
C ALA A 208 18.66 -1.46 3.45
N ASN A 209 18.71 -0.92 2.22
CA ASN A 209 19.80 -0.06 1.76
C ASN A 209 19.69 1.37 2.31
N ASN A 210 18.47 1.89 2.47
CA ASN A 210 18.24 3.26 2.91
C ASN A 210 16.92 3.42 3.70
N PRO A 211 16.86 2.95 4.97
CA PRO A 211 15.62 2.89 5.74
C PRO A 211 14.95 4.26 6.01
N LYS A 212 15.72 5.34 5.93
CA LYS A 212 15.24 6.73 6.12
C LYS A 212 15.25 7.54 4.82
N GLY A 213 15.56 6.88 3.71
CA GLY A 213 15.63 7.50 2.40
C GLY A 213 14.25 7.83 1.85
N ASP A 214 14.23 8.75 0.89
CA ASP A 214 13.04 9.05 0.11
C ASP A 214 12.92 8.20 -1.16
N GLN A 215 13.86 7.28 -1.40
CA GLN A 215 13.89 6.41 -2.59
C GLN A 215 12.65 5.51 -2.68
N LEU A 216 12.33 4.71 -1.65
CA LEU A 216 11.13 3.87 -1.64
C LEU A 216 9.84 4.69 -1.81
N PRO A 217 9.60 5.76 -1.03
CA PRO A 217 8.43 6.61 -1.24
C PRO A 217 8.34 7.22 -2.64
N ARG A 218 9.46 7.62 -3.25
CA ARG A 218 9.50 8.15 -4.63
C ARG A 218 9.18 7.08 -5.66
N TRP A 219 9.79 5.91 -5.55
CA TRP A 219 9.53 4.76 -6.42
C TRP A 219 8.03 4.40 -6.41
N TYR A 220 7.45 4.27 -5.21
CA TYR A 220 6.02 4.02 -5.06
C TYR A 220 5.15 5.14 -5.65
N ALA A 221 5.54 6.41 -5.44
CA ALA A 221 4.77 7.55 -5.90
C ALA A 221 4.71 7.65 -7.43
N ILE A 222 5.81 7.33 -8.10
CA ILE A 222 5.89 7.31 -9.57
C ILE A 222 4.98 6.21 -10.11
N ILE A 223 5.15 4.97 -9.65
CA ILE A 223 4.27 3.85 -10.04
C ILE A 223 2.81 4.23 -9.84
N SER A 224 2.46 4.71 -8.65
CA SER A 224 1.08 5.05 -8.33
C SER A 224 0.50 6.16 -9.20
N THR A 225 1.33 7.12 -9.61
CA THR A 225 0.92 8.21 -10.50
C THR A 225 0.71 7.70 -11.92
N GLU A 226 1.60 6.87 -12.43
CA GLU A 226 1.47 6.28 -13.77
C GLU A 226 0.28 5.33 -13.85
N LEU A 227 0.07 4.49 -12.83
CA LEU A 227 -1.11 3.64 -12.74
C LEU A 227 -2.39 4.47 -12.72
N ALA A 228 -2.43 5.56 -11.96
CA ALA A 228 -3.58 6.47 -11.92
C ALA A 228 -3.85 7.16 -13.27
N SER A 229 -2.79 7.57 -13.96
CA SER A 229 -2.87 8.30 -15.22
C SER A 229 -3.24 7.41 -16.40
N ASN A 230 -2.70 6.19 -16.44
CA ASN A 230 -2.92 5.24 -17.54
C ASN A 230 -4.26 4.50 -17.41
N TYR A 231 -4.78 4.35 -16.17
CA TYR A 231 -6.01 3.60 -15.89
C TYR A 231 -7.00 4.41 -15.04
N PRO A 232 -7.44 5.61 -15.47
CA PRO A 232 -8.20 6.54 -14.62
C PRO A 232 -9.55 5.98 -14.13
N ASN A 233 -10.18 5.11 -14.92
CA ASN A 233 -11.49 4.52 -14.60
C ASN A 233 -11.41 3.35 -13.60
N LEU A 234 -10.23 2.81 -13.34
CA LEU A 234 -10.03 1.69 -12.42
C LEU A 234 -10.09 2.15 -10.95
N TRP A 235 -9.68 3.38 -10.67
CA TRP A 235 -9.37 3.82 -9.31
C TRP A 235 -10.50 4.63 -8.67
N LYS A 236 -11.45 3.92 -8.04
CA LYS A 236 -12.60 4.56 -7.36
C LYS A 236 -12.22 5.34 -6.10
N ARG A 237 -11.12 4.99 -5.43
CA ARG A 237 -10.68 5.67 -4.20
C ARG A 237 -9.85 6.90 -4.54
N LYS A 238 -10.11 8.01 -3.82
CA LYS A 238 -9.46 9.32 -4.04
C LYS A 238 -7.93 9.24 -4.10
N LEU A 239 -7.30 8.52 -3.16
CA LEU A 239 -5.85 8.35 -3.15
C LEU A 239 -5.36 7.57 -4.38
N ARG A 240 -6.04 6.51 -4.81
CA ARG A 240 -5.59 5.67 -5.93
C ARG A 240 -5.77 6.36 -7.28
N GLY A 241 -6.81 7.17 -7.41
CA GLY A 241 -7.11 7.91 -8.65
C GLY A 241 -6.40 9.25 -8.78
N THR A 242 -5.62 9.68 -7.77
CA THR A 242 -4.86 10.92 -7.89
C THR A 242 -3.69 10.75 -8.87
N THR A 243 -3.60 11.66 -9.84
CA THR A 243 -2.48 11.76 -10.77
C THR A 243 -1.39 12.72 -10.26
N ASN A 244 -1.55 13.25 -9.04
CA ASN A 244 -0.55 14.12 -8.43
C ASN A 244 0.53 13.28 -7.71
N PRO A 245 1.78 13.24 -8.21
CA PRO A 245 2.84 12.46 -7.62
C PRO A 245 3.20 12.89 -6.19
N GLN A 246 2.96 14.16 -5.84
CA GLN A 246 3.31 14.68 -4.52
C GLN A 246 2.34 14.17 -3.46
N ILE A 247 1.09 13.91 -3.82
CA ILE A 247 0.11 13.29 -2.92
C ILE A 247 0.58 11.87 -2.58
N HIS A 248 0.95 11.07 -3.58
CA HIS A 248 1.45 9.71 -3.34
C HIS A 248 2.76 9.71 -2.54
N LEU A 249 3.67 10.63 -2.83
CA LEU A 249 4.94 10.76 -2.12
C LEU A 249 4.72 11.10 -0.64
N GLN A 250 3.85 12.07 -0.32
CA GLN A 250 3.55 12.42 1.06
C GLN A 250 2.84 11.30 1.80
N TRP A 251 1.88 10.63 1.13
CA TRP A 251 1.22 9.47 1.70
C TRP A 251 2.23 8.37 2.04
N ALA A 252 3.09 8.00 1.09
CA ALA A 252 4.09 6.95 1.26
C ALA A 252 5.12 7.26 2.37
N LYS A 253 5.45 8.54 2.59
CA LYS A 253 6.30 8.98 3.71
C LYS A 253 5.58 8.93 5.07
N SER A 254 4.25 8.96 5.08
CA SER A 254 3.44 9.07 6.30
C SER A 254 2.99 7.73 6.87
N VAL A 255 3.04 6.66 6.07
CA VAL A 255 2.54 5.34 6.46
C VAL A 255 3.68 4.35 6.76
N PRO A 256 3.45 3.35 7.63
CA PRO A 256 4.38 2.24 7.80
C PRO A 256 4.60 1.47 6.48
N GLU A 257 5.76 0.84 6.35
CA GLU A 257 6.12 0.01 5.18
C GLU A 257 5.06 -1.04 4.85
N GLN A 258 4.48 -1.68 5.86
CA GLN A 258 3.42 -2.69 5.68
C GLN A 258 2.17 -2.13 4.98
N GLU A 259 1.82 -0.87 5.23
CA GLU A 259 0.70 -0.20 4.54
C GLU A 259 1.05 0.04 3.07
N LEU A 260 2.27 0.51 2.78
CA LEU A 260 2.77 0.71 1.43
C LEU A 260 2.78 -0.61 0.63
N LYS A 261 3.30 -1.69 1.22
CA LYS A 261 3.27 -3.03 0.61
C LYS A 261 1.83 -3.49 0.35
N SER A 262 0.94 -3.35 1.34
CA SER A 262 -0.45 -3.77 1.19
C SER A 262 -1.16 -3.01 0.07
N GLU A 263 -0.93 -1.72 -0.05
CA GLU A 263 -1.52 -0.88 -1.09
C GLU A 263 -0.99 -1.23 -2.48
N LEU A 264 0.31 -1.53 -2.60
CA LEU A 264 0.90 -1.97 -3.86
C LEU A 264 0.34 -3.32 -4.31
N ILE A 265 0.22 -4.29 -3.39
CA ILE A 265 -0.38 -5.61 -3.65
C ILE A 265 -1.78 -5.44 -4.26
N ILE A 266 -2.65 -4.63 -3.61
CA ILE A 266 -4.00 -4.40 -4.09
C ILE A 266 -4.02 -3.71 -5.46
N LYS A 267 -3.17 -2.69 -5.67
CA LYS A 267 -3.10 -1.96 -6.94
C LYS A 267 -2.72 -2.88 -8.10
N LEU A 268 -1.65 -3.65 -7.94
CA LEU A 268 -1.15 -4.52 -9.00
C LEU A 268 -2.16 -5.62 -9.33
N HIS A 269 -2.68 -6.34 -8.33
CA HIS A 269 -3.68 -7.38 -8.58
C HIS A 269 -4.95 -6.84 -9.23
N ARG A 270 -5.45 -5.67 -8.78
CA ARG A 270 -6.62 -5.04 -9.42
C ARG A 270 -6.36 -4.64 -10.86
N LEU A 271 -5.18 -4.11 -11.14
CA LEU A 271 -4.83 -3.75 -12.50
C LEU A 271 -4.78 -4.98 -13.39
N PHE A 272 -4.09 -6.04 -12.97
CA PHE A 272 -4.05 -7.27 -13.74
C PHE A 272 -5.44 -7.87 -13.97
N ASN A 273 -6.32 -7.85 -12.98
CA ASN A 273 -7.71 -8.27 -13.15
C ASN A 273 -8.40 -7.44 -14.25
N HIS A 274 -8.20 -6.12 -14.24
CA HIS A 274 -8.73 -5.25 -15.29
C HIS A 274 -8.18 -5.56 -16.68
N LEU A 275 -6.86 -5.81 -16.80
CA LEU A 275 -6.20 -6.16 -18.07
C LEU A 275 -6.61 -7.54 -18.60
N ASP A 276 -7.04 -8.44 -17.72
CA ASP A 276 -7.61 -9.75 -18.08
C ASP A 276 -9.14 -9.70 -18.32
N GLY A 277 -9.77 -8.52 -18.24
CA GLY A 277 -11.20 -8.34 -18.45
C GLY A 277 -12.10 -8.86 -17.32
N LYS A 278 -11.64 -8.75 -16.07
CA LYS A 278 -12.37 -9.14 -14.85
C LYS A 278 -12.97 -7.95 -14.09
#